data_AF-I4VM29-F1
#
_entry.id   AF-I4VM29-F1
#
_cell.length_a   1.000
_cell.length_b   1.000
_cell.length_c   1.000
_cell.angle_alpha   90.00
_cell.angle_beta   90.00
_cell.angle_gamma   90.00
#
_symmetry.space_group_name_H-M   'P 1'
#
loop_
_entity.id
_entity.type
_entity.pdbx_description
1 polymer ?
#
loop_
_entity_poly.entity_id
_entity_poly.type
_entity_poly.pdbx_seq_one_letter_code
_entity_poly.pdbx_strand_id
1 'polypeptide(L)'
;MFIGSMNMDARSKLLNTEMGIIVDSPALAEAVTAFFDTATQPQYAYHVTLKADGSAHGGTMQWQATEHGKPVTYDHDPGVTTTRRVEVQMLKLLPVESLL
;
A
#
# COMPACT_ATOMS: atom_id res chain seq x y z
N MET A 1 1.84 21.46 -4.19
CA MET A 1 1.89 19.99 -4.23
C MET A 1 3.22 19.51 -4.81
N PHE A 2 3.62 18.27 -4.54
CA PHE A 2 4.81 17.65 -5.13
C PHE A 2 4.40 16.53 -6.09
N ILE A 3 5.08 16.42 -7.23
CA ILE A 3 4.91 15.35 -8.21
C ILE A 3 6.31 14.86 -8.58
N GLY A 4 6.56 13.55 -8.52
CA GLY A 4 7.88 12.99 -8.84
C GLY A 4 7.84 11.50 -9.18
N SER A 5 8.99 10.96 -9.56
CA SER A 5 9.16 9.56 -9.98
C SER A 5 9.42 8.58 -8.82
N MET A 6 9.63 9.08 -7.61
CA MET A 6 10.03 8.29 -6.46
C MET A 6 8.91 7.34 -6.00
N ASN A 7 9.18 6.03 -6.00
CA ASN A 7 8.24 5.00 -5.54
C ASN A 7 8.38 4.66 -4.04
N MET A 8 9.16 5.45 -3.28
CA MET A 8 9.41 5.29 -1.84
C MET A 8 10.01 3.94 -1.40
N ASP A 9 10.66 3.22 -2.31
CA ASP A 9 11.43 2.00 -2.04
C ASP A 9 12.94 2.27 -1.85
N ALA A 10 13.65 1.28 -1.32
CA ALA A 10 15.09 1.40 -1.04
C ALA A 10 15.92 1.64 -2.31
N ARG A 11 15.53 1.06 -3.45
CA ARG A 11 16.22 1.24 -4.73
C ARG A 11 16.03 2.67 -5.26
N SER A 12 14.82 3.22 -5.21
CA SER A 12 14.57 4.64 -5.57
C SER A 12 15.41 5.60 -4.72
N LYS A 13 15.61 5.28 -3.43
CA LYS A 13 16.42 6.09 -2.51
C LYS A 13 17.93 5.99 -2.76
N LEU A 14 18.44 4.80 -3.08
CA LEU A 14 19.88 4.52 -3.07
C LEU A 14 20.52 4.47 -4.46
N LEU A 15 19.73 4.19 -5.50
CA LEU A 15 20.26 3.81 -6.81
C LEU A 15 19.71 4.67 -7.95
N ASN A 16 18.45 5.09 -7.89
CA ASN A 16 17.85 5.90 -8.95
C ASN A 16 18.20 7.38 -8.79
N THR A 17 18.37 8.07 -9.93
CA THR A 17 18.25 9.54 -9.95
C THR A 17 16.78 9.89 -10.10
N GLU A 18 16.18 10.44 -9.05
CA GLU A 18 14.76 10.81 -9.01
C GLU A 18 14.55 12.25 -9.48
N MET A 19 13.47 12.49 -10.22
CA MET A 19 13.04 13.83 -10.61
C MET A 19 11.72 14.17 -9.93
N GLY A 20 11.54 15.44 -9.58
CA GLY A 20 10.29 15.94 -9.05
C GLY A 20 10.15 17.44 -9.21
N ILE A 21 8.90 17.91 -9.20
CA ILE A 21 8.54 19.31 -9.30
C ILE A 21 7.59 19.69 -8.17
N ILE A 22 7.73 20.92 -7.69
CA ILE A 22 6.76 21.55 -6.80
C ILE A 22 5.83 22.39 -7.66
N VAL A 23 4.55 22.08 -7.64
CA VAL A 23 3.51 22.84 -8.34
C VAL A 23 2.72 23.63 -7.32
N ASP A 24 2.79 24.96 -7.41
CA ASP A 24 1.96 25.87 -6.62
C ASP A 24 0.72 26.26 -7.42
N SER A 25 -0.35 25.46 -7.27
CA SER A 25 -1.62 25.67 -7.95
C SER A 25 -2.75 25.09 -7.08
N PRO A 26 -3.57 25.96 -6.45
CA PRO A 26 -4.72 25.52 -5.66
C PRO A 26 -5.71 24.67 -6.46
N ALA A 27 -6.02 25.09 -7.69
CA ALA A 27 -6.98 24.38 -8.54
C ALA A 27 -6.53 22.95 -8.88
N LEU A 28 -5.23 22.75 -9.17
CA LEU A 28 -4.71 21.42 -9.40
C LEU A 28 -4.74 20.58 -8.11
N ALA A 29 -4.46 21.19 -6.95
CA ALA A 29 -4.46 20.50 -5.66
C ALA A 29 -5.83 20.00 -5.27
N GLU A 30 -6.86 20.80 -5.51
CA GLU A 30 -8.25 20.39 -5.32
C GLU A 30 -8.64 19.25 -6.26
N ALA A 31 -8.27 19.34 -7.55
CA ALA A 31 -8.59 18.28 -8.51
C ALA A 31 -7.93 16.94 -8.16
N VAL A 32 -6.67 16.95 -7.73
CA VAL A 32 -5.96 15.74 -7.30
C VAL A 32 -6.55 15.18 -6.00
N THR A 33 -6.89 16.05 -5.04
CA THR A 33 -7.54 15.64 -3.78
C THR A 33 -8.87 14.95 -4.07
N ALA A 34 -9.75 15.57 -4.88
CA ALA A 34 -11.04 15.00 -5.25
C ALA A 34 -10.92 13.67 -6.00
N PHE A 35 -9.87 13.52 -6.82
CA PHE A 35 -9.54 12.25 -7.45
C PHE A 35 -9.22 11.18 -6.40
N PHE A 36 -8.35 11.48 -5.43
CA PHE A 36 -8.01 10.52 -4.37
C PHE A 36 -9.21 10.19 -3.49
N ASP A 37 -10.04 11.16 -3.11
CA ASP A 37 -11.28 10.94 -2.35
C ASP A 37 -12.22 9.94 -3.04
N THR A 38 -12.16 9.85 -4.37
CA THR A 38 -12.90 8.86 -5.15
C THR A 38 -12.13 7.55 -5.29
N ALA A 39 -10.86 7.60 -5.65
CA ALA A 39 -10.03 6.43 -5.92
C ALA A 39 -9.78 5.56 -4.67
N THR A 40 -9.80 6.16 -3.48
CA THR A 40 -9.60 5.45 -2.20
C THR A 40 -10.89 4.98 -1.55
N GLN A 41 -12.05 5.11 -2.21
CA GLN A 41 -13.30 4.61 -1.63
C GLN A 41 -13.24 3.08 -1.47
N PRO A 42 -13.90 2.51 -0.45
CA PRO A 42 -13.79 1.09 -0.10
C PRO A 42 -14.19 0.11 -1.21
N GLN A 43 -14.96 0.55 -2.21
CA GLN A 43 -15.31 -0.27 -3.37
C GLN A 43 -14.19 -0.39 -4.42
N TYR A 44 -13.17 0.46 -4.36
CA TYR A 44 -12.06 0.52 -5.32
C TYR A 44 -10.70 0.22 -4.69
N ALA A 45 -10.57 0.39 -3.38
CA ALA A 45 -9.32 0.22 -2.66
C ALA A 45 -9.53 -0.52 -1.33
N TYR A 46 -8.48 -1.23 -0.90
CA TYR A 46 -8.40 -1.78 0.45
C TYR A 46 -7.82 -0.74 1.42
N HIS A 47 -8.51 -0.50 2.53
CA HIS A 47 -7.99 0.28 3.64
C HIS A 47 -7.24 -0.62 4.61
N VAL A 48 -5.94 -0.39 4.77
CA VAL A 48 -5.05 -1.20 5.63
C VAL A 48 -4.96 -0.56 7.01
N THR A 49 -5.19 -1.36 8.04
CA THR A 49 -5.07 -0.96 9.44
C THR A 49 -4.20 -1.95 10.19
N LEU A 50 -3.59 -1.48 11.29
CA LEU A 50 -2.83 -2.35 12.19
C LEU A 50 -3.67 -2.62 13.43
N LYS A 51 -4.09 -3.87 13.62
CA LYS A 51 -4.80 -4.32 14.81
C LYS A 51 -3.76 -4.66 15.87
N ALA A 52 -3.81 -3.94 16.99
CA ALA A 52 -2.97 -4.26 18.14
C ALA A 52 -3.31 -5.65 18.67
N ASP A 53 -2.31 -6.52 18.80
CA ASP A 53 -2.44 -7.90 19.26
C ASP A 53 -1.37 -8.32 20.28
N GLY A 54 -0.53 -7.37 20.72
CA GLY A 54 0.56 -7.62 21.66
C GLY A 54 1.76 -8.35 21.05
N SER A 55 1.80 -8.55 19.73
CA SER A 55 2.97 -9.12 19.05
C SER A 55 4.17 -8.17 19.12
N ALA A 56 5.38 -8.75 19.11
CA ALA A 56 6.64 -8.00 19.12
C ALA A 56 6.81 -7.05 17.91
N HIS A 57 5.97 -7.19 16.88
CA HIS A 57 6.04 -6.46 15.62
C HIS A 57 5.03 -5.28 15.58
N GLY A 58 4.31 -5.02 16.68
CA GLY A 58 3.43 -3.85 16.82
C GLY A 58 1.98 -4.07 16.39
N GLY A 59 1.61 -5.26 15.90
CA GLY A 59 0.24 -5.62 15.54
C GLY A 59 0.14 -6.51 14.31
N THR A 60 -1.08 -6.93 13.99
CA THR A 60 -1.43 -7.68 12.78
C THR A 60 -2.12 -6.78 11.76
N MET A 61 -1.76 -6.91 10.48
CA MET A 61 -2.39 -6.15 9.41
C MET A 61 -3.81 -6.65 9.16
N GLN A 62 -4.74 -5.71 9.01
CA GLN A 62 -6.13 -5.96 8.66
C GLN A 62 -6.52 -5.08 7.46
N TRP A 63 -7.14 -5.70 6.48
CA TRP A 63 -7.56 -5.07 5.22
C TRP A 63 -9.07 -4.94 5.21
N GLN A 64 -9.59 -3.74 4.92
CA GLN A 64 -11.02 -3.45 4.89
C GLN A 64 -11.42 -2.99 3.48
N ALA A 65 -12.52 -3.51 2.96
CA ALA A 65 -13.07 -3.12 1.65
C ALA A 65 -14.59 -3.28 1.62
N THR A 66 -15.20 -2.96 0.49
CA THR A 66 -16.61 -3.22 0.22
C THR A 66 -16.75 -4.16 -0.98
N GLU A 67 -17.32 -5.34 -0.74
CA GLU A 67 -17.68 -6.29 -1.79
C GLU A 67 -19.21 -6.41 -1.88
N HIS A 68 -19.76 -6.31 -3.10
CA HIS A 68 -21.21 -6.40 -3.33
C HIS A 68 -22.05 -5.46 -2.42
N GLY A 69 -21.51 -4.27 -2.11
CA GLY A 69 -22.15 -3.28 -1.24
C GLY A 69 -22.08 -3.60 0.26
N LYS A 70 -21.33 -4.63 0.67
CA LYS A 70 -21.15 -5.01 2.07
C LYS A 70 -19.70 -4.78 2.51
N PRO A 71 -19.46 -4.20 3.71
CA PRO A 71 -18.14 -4.16 4.29
C PRO A 71 -17.59 -5.57 4.51
N VAL A 72 -16.36 -5.81 4.08
CA VAL A 72 -15.61 -7.05 4.28
C VAL A 72 -14.27 -6.73 4.91
N THR A 73 -13.77 -7.64 5.73
CA THR A 73 -12.49 -7.51 6.42
C THR A 73 -11.68 -8.78 6.22
N TYR A 74 -10.39 -8.62 5.90
CA TYR A 74 -9.44 -9.71 5.70
C TYR A 74 -8.28 -9.57 6.69
N ASP A 75 -7.95 -10.67 7.35
CA ASP A 75 -6.76 -10.76 8.24
C ASP A 75 -5.50 -11.22 7.47
N HIS A 76 -5.59 -11.30 6.14
CA HIS A 76 -4.49 -11.64 5.24
C HIS A 76 -4.62 -10.85 3.93
N ASP A 77 -3.56 -10.87 3.12
CA ASP A 77 -3.51 -10.19 1.83
C ASP A 77 -4.70 -10.60 0.92
N PRO A 78 -5.58 -9.67 0.53
CA PRO A 78 -6.76 -9.95 -0.28
C PRO A 78 -6.39 -10.56 -1.65
N GLY A 79 -7.20 -11.52 -2.12
CA GLY A 79 -7.01 -12.13 -3.43
C GLY A 79 -5.85 -13.15 -3.53
N VAL A 80 -5.12 -13.40 -2.44
CA VAL A 80 -4.01 -14.35 -2.43
C VAL A 80 -4.48 -15.77 -2.05
N THR A 81 -4.17 -16.75 -2.90
CA THR A 81 -4.47 -18.17 -2.63
C THR A 81 -3.63 -18.73 -1.49
N THR A 82 -4.12 -19.77 -0.81
CA THR A 82 -3.39 -20.45 0.27
C THR A 82 -2.02 -20.94 -0.15
N THR A 83 -1.90 -21.47 -1.36
CA THR A 83 -0.62 -21.94 -1.93
C THR A 83 0.38 -20.80 -2.08
N ARG A 84 -0.07 -19.65 -2.60
CA ARG A 84 0.78 -18.48 -2.77
C ARG A 84 1.29 -17.93 -1.45
N ARG A 85 0.49 -18.01 -0.38
CA ARG A 85 0.95 -17.61 0.98
C ARG A 85 2.07 -18.50 1.48
N VAL A 86 1.99 -19.81 1.26
CA VAL A 86 3.03 -20.77 1.67
C VAL A 86 4.32 -20.52 0.88
N GLU A 87 4.23 -20.28 -0.43
CA GLU A 87 5.39 -19.90 -1.25
C GLU A 87 6.08 -18.63 -0.72
N VAL A 88 5.32 -17.58 -0.43
CA VAL A 88 5.86 -16.32 0.11
C VAL A 88 6.52 -16.55 1.48
N GLN A 89 5.93 -17.36 2.35
CA GLN A 89 6.55 -17.71 3.64
C GLN A 89 7.87 -18.46 3.48
N MET A 90 7.95 -19.37 2.50
CA MET A 90 9.21 -20.07 2.18
C MET A 90 10.27 -19.10 1.63
N LEU A 91 9.88 -18.18 0.74
CA LEU A 91 10.80 -17.19 0.16
C LEU A 91 11.33 -16.19 1.20
N LYS A 92 10.54 -15.85 2.23
CA LYS A 92 10.99 -15.00 3.35
C LYS A 92 12.17 -15.57 4.14
N LEU A 93 12.41 -16.88 4.06
CA LEU A 93 13.57 -17.52 4.71
C LEU A 93 14.87 -17.33 3.91
N LEU A 94 14.78 -16.85 2.66
CA LEU A 94 15.94 -16.59 1.80
C LEU A 94 16.35 -15.10 1.89
N PRO A 95 17.65 -14.78 1.79
CA PRO A 95 18.14 -13.41 1.82
C PRO A 95 17.90 -12.69 0.48
N VAL A 96 16.63 -12.39 0.17
CA VAL A 96 16.22 -11.69 -1.07
C VAL A 96 15.82 -10.23 -0.84
N GLU A 97 15.93 -9.74 0.40
CA GLU A 97 15.55 -8.38 0.80
C GLU A 97 16.32 -7.28 0.06
N SER A 98 17.51 -7.59 -0.46
CA SER A 98 18.33 -6.66 -1.24
C SER A 98 17.85 -6.43 -2.68
N LEU A 99 16.85 -7.19 -3.16
CA LEU A 99 16.30 -7.12 -4.51
C LEU A 99 14.93 -6.41 -4.59
N LEU A 100 14.35 -6.05 -3.44
CA LEU A 100 13.05 -5.37 -3.35
C LEU A 100 13.20 -3.86 -3.13
#